data_AF-A0AAX1UDX0-F1
#
_entry.id   AF-A0AAX1UDX0-F1
#
_cell.length_a   1.000
_cell.length_b   1.000
_cell.length_c   1.000
_cell.angle_alpha   90.00
_cell.angle_beta   90.00
_cell.angle_gamma   90.00
#
_symmetry.space_group_name_H-M   'P 1'
#
loop_
_entity.id
_entity.type
_entity.pdbx_description
1 polymer ?
#
loop_
_entity_poly.entity_id
_entity_poly.type
_entity_poly.pdbx_seq_one_letter_code
_entity_poly.pdbx_strand_id
1 'polypeptide(L)'
;GGTSQRDLFADRTLLEDEALLDRLFAEKGAAEAERIRAEEGWEWATWVPEEYVSWTVTQKLVRLHARPGKLSDGEEAELAALEERDAEDALDEAGRARLTELEARREGGFTDAQRASAGIFVYCSSRDGLSVERAYQQPRA
;
A
#
# COMPACT_ATOMS: atom_id res chain seq x y z
N GLY A 1 32.40 -23.74 18.32
CA GLY A 1 33.37 -22.67 18.58
C GLY A 1 32.80 -21.40 18.00
N GLY A 2 32.19 -20.57 18.85
CA GLY A 2 31.72 -19.23 18.48
C GLY A 2 32.52 -18.25 19.32
N THR A 3 33.34 -17.43 18.67
CA THR A 3 34.22 -16.48 19.34
C THR A 3 33.40 -15.27 19.73
N SER A 4 32.90 -15.25 20.97
CA SER A 4 32.27 -14.06 21.57
C SER A 4 33.35 -13.02 21.85
N GLN A 5 33.50 -12.03 20.97
CA GLN A 5 34.24 -10.82 21.30
C GLN A 5 33.24 -9.82 21.90
N ARG A 6 33.23 -9.76 23.25
CA ARG A 6 32.43 -8.76 23.98
C ARG A 6 32.99 -7.37 23.67
N ASP A 7 32.21 -6.57 22.96
CA ASP A 7 32.39 -5.12 22.93
C ASP A 7 32.11 -4.57 24.33
N LEU A 8 33.12 -3.92 24.93
CA LEU A 8 33.08 -3.36 26.28
C LEU A 8 32.56 -1.90 26.29
N PHE A 9 32.11 -1.37 25.15
CA PHE A 9 31.67 0.04 25.02
C PHE A 9 30.31 0.24 24.35
N ALA A 10 29.59 -0.82 23.98
CA ALA A 10 28.29 -0.69 23.33
C ALA A 10 27.12 -0.85 24.33
N ASP A 11 26.49 0.26 24.70
CA ASP A 11 25.13 0.30 25.30
C ASP A 11 24.03 -0.08 24.27
N ARG A 12 24.38 -0.86 23.26
CA ARG A 12 23.50 -1.35 22.19
C ARG A 12 23.90 -2.78 21.86
N THR A 13 22.99 -3.71 22.11
CA THR A 13 23.07 -5.08 21.59
C THR A 13 22.90 -4.99 20.07
N LEU A 14 23.99 -5.15 19.32
CA LEU A 14 23.90 -5.37 17.88
C LEU A 14 23.13 -6.68 17.66
N LEU A 15 22.09 -6.67 16.83
CA LEU A 15 21.45 -7.90 16.36
C LEU A 15 22.45 -8.59 15.41
N GLU A 16 23.32 -9.44 15.96
CA GLU A 16 24.23 -10.27 15.16
C GLU A 16 23.59 -11.61 14.74
N ASP A 17 22.34 -11.84 15.15
CA ASP A 17 21.57 -13.04 14.78
C ASP A 17 20.66 -12.71 13.58
N GLU A 18 21.17 -13.01 12.38
CA GLU A 18 20.46 -12.88 11.10
C GLU A 18 19.12 -13.62 11.12
N ALA A 19 19.08 -14.82 11.69
CA ALA A 19 17.85 -15.61 11.77
C ALA A 19 16.80 -14.97 12.70
N LEU A 20 17.25 -14.33 13.79
CA LEU A 20 16.38 -13.53 14.64
C LEU A 20 15.83 -12.31 13.90
N LEU A 21 16.67 -11.62 13.13
CA LEU A 21 16.26 -10.46 12.34
C LEU A 21 15.21 -10.84 11.29
N ASP A 22 15.47 -11.90 10.51
CA ASP A 22 14.57 -12.39 9.47
C ASP A 22 13.20 -12.78 10.05
N ARG A 23 13.21 -13.45 11.20
CA ARG A 23 11.97 -13.82 11.90
C ARG A 23 11.19 -12.58 12.33
N LEU A 24 11.84 -11.62 12.99
CA LEU A 24 11.18 -10.40 13.45
C LEU A 24 10.68 -9.56 12.26
N PHE A 25 11.43 -9.54 11.16
CA PHE A 25 11.04 -8.85 9.94
C PHE A 25 9.79 -9.48 9.32
N ALA A 26 9.75 -10.81 9.20
CA ALA A 26 8.59 -11.54 8.70
C ALA A 26 7.36 -11.37 9.62
N GLU A 27 7.54 -11.44 10.94
CA GLU A 27 6.45 -11.24 11.91
C GLU A 27 5.85 -9.83 11.82
N LYS A 28 6.70 -8.80 11.76
CA LYS A 28 6.26 -7.41 11.61
C LYS A 28 5.60 -7.15 10.27
N GLY A 29 6.17 -7.67 9.18
CA GLY A 29 5.63 -7.56 7.84
C GLY A 29 4.25 -8.21 7.73
N ALA A 30 4.08 -9.41 8.30
CA ALA A 30 2.79 -10.09 8.37
C ALA A 30 1.76 -9.29 9.18
N ALA A 31 2.13 -8.79 10.36
CA ALA A 31 1.24 -7.96 11.17
C ALA A 31 0.79 -6.69 10.44
N GLU A 32 1.69 -6.06 9.70
CA GLU A 32 1.40 -4.86 8.93
C GLU A 32 0.51 -5.16 7.71
N ALA A 33 0.76 -6.27 7.03
CA ALA A 33 -0.11 -6.73 5.94
C ALA A 33 -1.55 -6.97 6.42
N GLU A 34 -1.70 -7.58 7.60
CA GLU A 34 -2.99 -7.82 8.25
C GLU A 34 -3.69 -6.52 8.69
N ARG A 35 -2.92 -5.54 9.18
CA ARG A 35 -3.42 -4.19 9.51
C ARG A 35 -4.00 -3.51 8.28
N ILE A 36 -3.23 -3.44 7.20
CA ILE A 36 -3.65 -2.83 5.93
C ILE A 36 -4.88 -3.56 5.36
N ARG A 37 -4.90 -4.89 5.43
CA ARG A 37 -6.06 -5.68 5.02
C ARG A 37 -7.32 -5.24 5.77
N ALA A 38 -7.26 -5.14 7.09
CA ALA A 38 -8.41 -4.81 7.92
C ALA A 38 -8.89 -3.37 7.70
N GLU A 39 -7.96 -2.42 7.59
CA GLU A 39 -8.28 -1.00 7.34
C GLU A 39 -8.89 -0.77 5.95
N GLU A 40 -8.36 -1.46 4.94
CA GLU A 40 -8.81 -1.32 3.56
C GLU A 40 -9.91 -2.32 3.17
N GLY A 41 -10.28 -3.27 4.04
CA GLY A 41 -11.39 -4.22 3.83
C GLY A 41 -11.12 -5.37 2.85
N TRP A 42 -9.85 -5.75 2.63
CA TRP A 42 -9.49 -6.83 1.72
C TRP A 42 -9.78 -8.23 2.30
N GLU A 43 -10.04 -9.22 1.46
CA GLU A 43 -10.37 -10.59 1.89
C GLU A 43 -9.16 -11.29 2.55
N TRP A 44 -7.97 -11.10 1.98
CA TRP A 44 -6.73 -11.69 2.47
C TRP A 44 -5.55 -10.74 2.26
N ALA A 45 -4.47 -10.98 3.00
CA ALA A 45 -3.20 -10.32 2.79
C ALA A 45 -2.07 -11.33 2.84
N THR A 46 -0.98 -11.04 2.12
CA THR A 46 0.23 -11.86 2.13
C THR A 46 1.43 -10.96 2.24
N TRP A 47 2.22 -11.18 3.29
CA TRP A 47 3.56 -10.62 3.39
C TRP A 47 4.52 -11.38 2.46
N VAL A 48 5.28 -10.62 1.67
CA VAL A 48 6.30 -11.10 0.75
C VAL A 48 7.63 -10.54 1.26
N PRO A 49 8.51 -11.39 1.83
CA PRO A 49 9.78 -10.93 2.42
C PRO A 49 10.78 -10.44 1.37
N GLU A 50 10.55 -10.70 0.09
CA GLU A 50 11.32 -10.19 -1.04
C GLU A 50 11.00 -8.73 -1.37
N GLU A 51 11.88 -8.07 -2.14
CA GLU A 51 11.70 -6.66 -2.51
C GLU A 51 10.55 -6.38 -3.49
N TYR A 52 9.93 -7.44 -4.04
CA TYR A 52 8.83 -7.34 -5.00
C TYR A 52 8.04 -8.64 -5.07
N VAL A 53 6.80 -8.56 -5.57
CA VAL A 53 5.97 -9.74 -5.82
C VAL A 53 6.34 -10.36 -7.16
N SER A 54 6.80 -11.61 -7.14
CA SER A 54 7.19 -12.32 -8.36
C SER A 54 6.00 -12.47 -9.32
N TRP A 55 6.23 -12.21 -10.61
CA TRP A 55 5.27 -12.48 -11.68
C TRP A 55 4.76 -13.93 -11.66
N THR A 56 5.59 -14.88 -11.21
CA THR A 56 5.20 -16.29 -11.11
C THR A 56 4.04 -16.54 -10.14
N VAL A 57 3.91 -15.70 -9.12
CA VAL A 57 2.82 -15.72 -8.15
C VAL A 57 1.59 -15.05 -8.75
N THR A 58 1.75 -13.84 -9.26
CA THR A 58 0.62 -13.00 -9.71
C THR A 58 -0.02 -13.48 -11.01
N GLN A 59 0.71 -14.13 -11.91
CA GLN A 59 0.16 -14.67 -13.17
C GLN A 59 -0.93 -15.72 -12.97
N LYS A 60 -1.00 -16.35 -11.78
CA LYS A 60 -2.00 -17.36 -11.42
C LYS A 60 -3.28 -16.74 -10.85
N LEU A 61 -3.27 -15.42 -10.64
CA LEU A 61 -4.34 -14.66 -10.00
C LEU A 61 -5.00 -13.75 -11.03
N VAL A 62 -6.23 -13.33 -10.75
CA VAL A 62 -6.94 -12.34 -11.53
C VAL A 62 -6.69 -10.97 -10.92
N ARG A 63 -6.05 -10.06 -11.66
CA ARG A 63 -5.90 -8.67 -11.23
C ARG A 63 -7.19 -7.91 -11.48
N LEU A 64 -7.78 -7.37 -10.42
CA LEU A 64 -8.92 -6.46 -10.52
C LEU A 64 -8.41 -5.02 -10.66
N HIS A 65 -9.17 -4.19 -11.36
CA HIS A 65 -8.86 -2.78 -11.52
C HIS A 65 -9.84 -1.92 -10.74
N ALA A 66 -9.33 -0.81 -10.20
CA ALA A 66 -10.15 0.22 -9.61
C ALA A 66 -11.13 0.75 -10.66
N ARG A 67 -12.34 1.09 -10.23
CA ARG A 67 -13.32 1.72 -11.11
C ARG A 67 -13.10 3.23 -11.02
N PRO A 68 -12.93 3.93 -12.16
CA PRO A 68 -12.92 5.38 -12.15
C PRO A 68 -14.24 5.84 -11.56
N GLY A 69 -14.17 6.86 -10.71
CA GLY A 69 -15.38 7.45 -10.19
C GLY A 69 -16.05 8.31 -11.24
N LYS A 70 -17.21 8.87 -10.88
CA LYS A 70 -17.97 9.72 -11.79
C LYS A 70 -18.28 11.04 -11.10
N LEU A 71 -17.83 12.10 -11.74
CA LEU A 71 -18.26 13.47 -11.46
C LEU A 71 -19.44 13.82 -12.36
N SER A 72 -20.31 14.69 -11.87
CA SER A 72 -21.29 15.38 -12.71
C SER A 72 -20.62 16.45 -13.57
N ASP A 73 -21.28 16.90 -14.65
CA ASP A 73 -20.74 17.94 -15.52
C ASP A 73 -20.38 19.24 -14.76
N GLY A 74 -21.16 19.56 -13.71
CA GLY A 74 -20.86 20.69 -12.83
C GLY A 74 -19.64 20.48 -11.94
N GLU A 75 -19.47 19.26 -11.41
CA GLU A 75 -18.28 18.89 -10.60
C GLU A 75 -17.01 18.81 -11.46
N GLU A 76 -17.10 18.38 -12.72
CA GLU A 76 -15.96 18.43 -13.67
C GLU A 76 -15.54 19.87 -13.99
N ALA A 77 -16.51 20.76 -14.21
CA ALA A 77 -16.22 22.18 -14.44
C ALA A 77 -15.63 22.86 -13.20
N GLU A 78 -16.13 22.51 -12.00
CA GLU A 78 -15.57 22.97 -10.73
C GLU A 78 -14.13 22.48 -10.55
N LEU A 79 -13.87 21.19 -10.80
CA LEU A 79 -12.55 20.60 -10.70
C LEU A 79 -11.55 21.30 -11.63
N ALA A 80 -11.91 21.49 -12.90
CA ALA A 80 -11.04 22.18 -13.86
C ALA A 80 -10.70 23.62 -13.43
N ALA A 81 -11.68 24.36 -12.87
CA ALA A 81 -11.45 25.71 -12.37
C ALA A 81 -10.58 25.72 -11.09
N LEU A 82 -10.68 24.69 -10.25
CA LEU A 82 -9.82 24.53 -9.08
C LEU A 82 -8.39 24.16 -9.47
N GLU A 83 -8.20 23.24 -10.42
CA GLU A 83 -6.89 22.87 -10.97
C GLU A 83 -6.16 24.08 -11.58
N GLU A 84 -6.86 24.94 -12.33
CA GLU A 84 -6.29 26.18 -12.87
C GLU A 84 -5.82 27.13 -11.76
N ARG A 85 -6.63 27.31 -10.72
CA ARG A 85 -6.27 28.16 -9.57
C ARG A 85 -5.16 27.57 -8.72
N ASP A 86 -5.07 26.25 -8.61
CA ASP A 86 -3.99 25.57 -7.91
C ASP A 86 -2.65 25.79 -8.63
N ALA A 87 -2.65 25.70 -9.97
CA ALA A 87 -1.47 25.98 -10.79
C ALA A 87 -0.96 27.43 -10.65
N GLU A 88 -1.82 28.36 -10.24
CA GLU A 88 -1.49 29.75 -9.93
C GLU A 88 -1.20 30.00 -8.44
N ASP A 89 -1.13 28.96 -7.61
CA ASP A 89 -1.02 29.03 -6.14
C ASP A 89 -2.11 29.91 -5.50
N ALA A 90 -3.29 29.98 -6.13
CA ALA A 90 -4.41 30.87 -5.78
C ALA A 90 -5.54 30.17 -5.00
N LEU A 91 -5.29 28.95 -4.49
CA LEU A 91 -6.21 28.22 -3.62
C LEU A 91 -5.91 28.44 -2.13
N ASP A 92 -6.96 28.82 -1.40
CA ASP A 92 -6.96 28.75 0.05
C ASP A 92 -7.10 27.29 0.52
N GLU A 93 -7.08 27.08 1.84
CA GLU A 93 -7.18 25.75 2.42
C GLU A 93 -8.49 25.03 2.05
N ALA A 94 -9.60 25.78 1.98
CA ALA A 94 -10.89 25.24 1.59
C ALA A 94 -10.90 24.80 0.12
N GLY A 95 -10.31 25.60 -0.77
CA GLY A 95 -10.14 25.27 -2.18
C GLY A 95 -9.28 24.03 -2.38
N ARG A 96 -8.15 23.91 -1.67
CA ARG A 96 -7.28 22.72 -1.72
C ARG A 96 -7.97 21.47 -1.21
N ALA A 97 -8.73 21.57 -0.12
CA ALA A 97 -9.53 20.46 0.39
C ALA A 97 -10.61 20.01 -0.61
N ARG A 98 -11.27 20.97 -1.27
CA ARG A 98 -12.29 20.70 -2.30
C ARG A 98 -11.70 20.08 -3.57
N LEU A 99 -10.55 20.58 -4.02
CA LEU A 99 -9.78 19.99 -5.12
C LEU A 99 -9.46 18.53 -4.82
N THR A 100 -8.87 18.26 -3.64
CA THR A 100 -8.52 16.90 -3.18
C THR A 100 -9.75 15.98 -3.16
N GLU A 101 -10.91 16.47 -2.69
CA GLU A 101 -12.16 15.69 -2.65
C GLU A 101 -12.62 15.28 -4.05
N LEU A 102 -12.64 16.24 -4.99
CA LEU A 102 -13.09 16.01 -6.36
C LEU A 102 -12.13 15.10 -7.12
N GLU A 103 -10.82 15.27 -6.94
CA GLU A 103 -9.80 14.40 -7.52
C GLU A 103 -9.94 12.95 -7.00
N ALA A 104 -10.08 12.78 -5.69
CA ALA A 104 -10.28 11.45 -5.10
C ALA A 104 -11.56 10.79 -5.64
N ARG A 105 -12.62 11.58 -5.84
CA ARG A 105 -13.85 11.08 -6.42
C ARG A 105 -13.74 10.81 -7.93
N ARG A 106 -12.92 11.54 -8.67
CA ARG A 106 -12.62 11.27 -10.10
C ARG A 106 -11.81 9.99 -10.27
N GLU A 107 -10.74 9.85 -9.49
CA GLU A 107 -9.87 8.66 -9.47
C GLU A 107 -10.69 7.40 -9.13
N GLY A 108 -11.65 7.54 -8.21
CA GLY A 108 -12.53 6.45 -7.81
C GLY A 108 -11.79 5.44 -6.93
N GLY A 109 -12.06 4.15 -7.14
CA GLY A 109 -11.44 3.12 -6.31
C GLY A 109 -12.00 1.72 -6.48
N PHE A 110 -11.57 0.84 -5.59
CA PHE A 110 -12.10 -0.52 -5.49
C PHE A 110 -13.42 -0.52 -4.72
N THR A 111 -14.43 -1.14 -5.31
CA THR A 111 -15.72 -1.40 -4.66
C THR A 111 -15.58 -2.39 -3.50
N ASP A 112 -16.50 -2.33 -2.54
CA ASP A 112 -16.53 -3.27 -1.41
C ASP A 112 -16.58 -4.74 -1.89
N ALA A 113 -17.31 -5.01 -2.97
CA ALA A 113 -17.36 -6.35 -3.56
C ALA A 113 -16.01 -6.81 -4.14
N GLN A 114 -15.22 -5.91 -4.71
CA GLN A 114 -13.86 -6.22 -5.17
C GLN A 114 -12.95 -6.46 -3.97
N ARG A 115 -13.04 -5.64 -2.92
CA ARG A 115 -12.23 -5.79 -1.70
C ARG A 115 -12.55 -7.09 -0.96
N ALA A 116 -13.83 -7.44 -0.86
CA ALA A 116 -14.29 -8.67 -0.22
C ALA A 116 -14.01 -9.97 -1.01
N SER A 117 -13.51 -9.89 -2.24
CA SER A 117 -13.24 -11.06 -3.10
C SER A 117 -11.81 -11.11 -3.65
N ALA A 118 -10.95 -10.21 -3.19
CA ALA A 118 -9.56 -10.09 -3.59
C ALA A 118 -8.71 -9.74 -2.38
N GLY A 119 -7.40 -9.90 -2.52
CA GLY A 119 -6.45 -9.56 -1.48
C GLY A 119 -5.28 -8.72 -1.96
N ILE A 120 -4.33 -8.56 -1.05
CA ILE A 120 -3.17 -7.72 -1.22
C ILE A 120 -1.88 -8.51 -0.98
N PHE A 121 -0.84 -8.13 -1.70
CA PHE A 121 0.53 -8.45 -1.34
C PHE A 121 1.18 -7.22 -0.71
N VAL A 122 1.93 -7.44 0.35
CA VAL A 122 2.68 -6.39 1.03
C VAL A 122 4.14 -6.83 1.07
N TYR A 123 5.03 -5.93 0.68
CA TYR A 123 6.47 -6.19 0.61
C TYR A 123 7.25 -4.93 1.00
N CYS A 124 8.55 -5.08 1.28
CA CYS A 124 9.41 -3.93 1.53
C CYS A 124 10.42 -3.79 0.39
N SER A 125 10.31 -2.69 -0.36
CA SER A 125 11.30 -2.32 -1.35
C SER A 125 12.39 -1.46 -0.72
N SER A 126 13.63 -1.64 -1.16
CA SER A 126 14.74 -0.76 -0.83
C SER A 126 14.54 0.69 -1.32
N ARG A 127 13.64 0.93 -2.28
CA ARG A 127 13.36 2.24 -2.85
C ARG A 127 12.22 2.97 -2.12
N ASP A 128 11.09 2.29 -1.99
CA ASP A 128 9.82 2.91 -1.57
C ASP A 128 9.42 2.50 -0.15
N GLY A 129 10.23 1.68 0.52
CA GLY A 129 9.90 1.09 1.81
C GLY A 129 8.71 0.13 1.67
N LEU A 130 7.76 0.22 2.60
CA LEU A 130 6.59 -0.65 2.60
C LEU A 130 5.68 -0.36 1.39
N SER A 131 5.50 -1.37 0.57
CA SER A 131 4.74 -1.31 -0.68
C SER A 131 3.56 -2.29 -0.66
N VAL A 132 2.46 -1.90 -1.30
CA VAL A 132 1.21 -2.69 -1.30
C VAL A 132 0.70 -2.86 -2.73
N GLU A 133 0.65 -4.12 -3.14
CA GLU A 133 0.11 -4.57 -4.42
C GLU A 133 -1.32 -5.08 -4.22
N ARG A 134 -2.30 -4.33 -4.74
CA ARG A 134 -3.72 -4.52 -4.41
C ARG A 134 -4.49 -5.32 -5.46
N ALA A 135 -5.60 -5.88 -5.00
CA ALA A 135 -6.71 -6.38 -5.81
C ALA A 135 -6.39 -7.64 -6.64
N TYR A 136 -5.78 -8.62 -5.99
CA TYR A 136 -5.57 -9.95 -6.58
C TYR A 136 -6.66 -10.92 -6.13
N GLN A 137 -7.40 -11.46 -7.08
CA GLN A 137 -8.44 -12.46 -6.83
C GLN A 137 -7.91 -13.86 -7.15
N GLN A 138 -8.23 -14.84 -6.30
CA GLN A 138 -7.93 -16.23 -6.58
C GLN A 138 -8.73 -16.72 -7.80
N PRO A 139 -8.16 -17.57 -8.66
CA PRO A 139 -8.89 -18.14 -9.79
C PRO A 139 -10.07 -18.96 -9.26
N ARG A 140 -11.26 -18.77 -9.84
CA ARG A 140 -12.42 -19.60 -9.51
C ARG A 140 -12.16 -21.03 -9.95
N ALA A 141 -12.38 -21.98 -9.03
CA ALA A 141 -12.32 -23.42 -9.29
C ALA A 141 -13.44 -23.88 -10.23
#